data_AF-A0A2V7ZV38-F1
#
_entry.id   AF-A0A2V7ZV38-F1
#
_cell.length_a   1.000
_cell.length_b   1.000
_cell.length_c   1.000
_cell.angle_alpha   90.00
_cell.angle_beta   90.00
_cell.angle_gamma   90.00
#
_symmetry.space_group_name_H-M   'P 1'
#
loop_
_entity.id
_entity.type
_entity.pdbx_description
1 polymer ?
#
loop_
_entity_poly.entity_id
_entity_poly.type
_entity_poly.pdbx_seq_one_letter_code
_entity_poly.pdbx_strand_id
1 'polypeptide(L)'
;MDQMFLPEIEQHAGSGPWADAVRQMREAGQPVPQIMHLFAYKTDRTEHLARFTQGVMRGPSPLPPGIRELIAAFTSRRNDCPF
;
A
#
# COMPACT_ATOMS: atom_id res chain seq x y z
N MET A 1 12.26 4.15 -11.11
CA MET A 1 11.90 3.43 -9.88
C MET A 1 12.55 2.08 -9.95
N ASP A 2 13.13 1.64 -8.85
CA ASP A 2 13.78 0.34 -8.80
C ASP A 2 12.75 -0.79 -8.90
N GLN A 3 13.15 -1.88 -9.54
CA GLN A 3 12.36 -3.09 -9.67
C GLN A 3 12.17 -3.74 -8.29
N MET A 4 11.03 -4.39 -8.05
CA MET A 4 10.85 -5.16 -6.82
C MET A 4 11.84 -6.34 -6.79
N PHE A 5 12.34 -6.70 -5.61
CA PHE A 5 13.05 -7.97 -5.40
C PHE A 5 12.12 -9.21 -5.51
N LEU A 6 10.85 -9.01 -5.84
CA LEU A 6 9.80 -10.02 -5.93
C LEU A 6 9.13 -9.97 -7.33
N PRO A 7 9.85 -10.36 -8.40
CA PRO A 7 9.39 -10.17 -9.78
C PRO A 7 8.08 -10.91 -10.08
N GLU A 8 7.89 -12.09 -9.49
CA GLU A 8 6.66 -12.89 -9.61
C GLU A 8 5.43 -12.14 -9.08
N ILE A 9 5.60 -11.36 -8.01
CA ILE A 9 4.53 -10.57 -7.40
C ILE A 9 4.27 -9.30 -8.22
N GLU A 10 5.34 -8.64 -8.67
CA GLU A 10 5.24 -7.43 -9.50
C GLU A 10 4.56 -7.70 -10.86
N GLN A 11 4.79 -8.88 -11.45
CA GLN A 11 4.21 -9.29 -12.72
C GLN A 11 2.83 -9.94 -12.58
N HIS A 12 2.40 -10.27 -11.36
CA HIS A 12 1.10 -10.87 -11.13
C HIS A 12 -0.02 -9.92 -11.54
N ALA A 13 -0.84 -10.33 -12.52
CA ALA A 13 -1.96 -9.53 -13.00
C ALA A 13 -3.03 -9.31 -11.91
N GLY A 14 -3.22 -10.29 -11.02
CA GLY A 14 -4.18 -10.23 -9.92
C GLY A 14 -5.63 -10.04 -10.37
N SER A 15 -6.50 -9.81 -9.40
CA SER A 15 -7.88 -9.38 -9.64
C SER A 15 -8.36 -8.44 -8.53
N GLY A 16 -9.45 -7.72 -8.80
CA GLY A 16 -10.03 -6.77 -7.85
C GLY A 16 -9.42 -5.36 -7.93
N PRO A 17 -9.82 -4.47 -7.02
CA PRO A 17 -9.62 -3.02 -7.17
C PRO A 17 -8.14 -2.62 -7.21
N TRP A 18 -7.26 -3.31 -6.48
CA TRP A 18 -5.83 -3.02 -6.49
C TRP A 18 -5.17 -3.43 -7.80
N ALA A 19 -5.54 -4.58 -8.37
CA ALA A 19 -5.07 -5.00 -9.69
C ALA A 19 -5.52 -4.01 -10.78
N ASP A 20 -6.76 -3.54 -10.70
CA ASP A 20 -7.31 -2.56 -11.63
C ASP A 20 -6.58 -1.22 -11.54
N ALA A 21 -6.31 -0.74 -10.33
CA ALA A 21 -5.53 0.48 -10.10
C ALA A 21 -4.11 0.38 -10.66
N VAL A 22 -3.43 -0.76 -10.43
CA VAL A 22 -2.08 -1.02 -10.97
C VAL A 22 -2.09 -0.96 -12.51
N ARG A 23 -3.09 -1.58 -13.17
CA ARG A 23 -3.20 -1.53 -14.64
C ARG A 23 -3.42 -0.11 -15.13
N GLN A 24 -4.35 0.63 -14.52
CA GLN A 24 -4.63 2.02 -14.91
C GLN A 24 -3.40 2.93 -14.76
N MET A 25 -2.65 2.80 -13.66
CA MET A 25 -1.42 3.56 -13.46
C MET A 25 -0.35 3.21 -14.50
N ARG A 26 -0.17 1.92 -14.83
CA ARG A 26 0.75 1.48 -15.90
C ARG A 26 0.35 2.03 -17.26
N GLU A 27 -0.92 1.95 -17.62
CA GLU A 27 -1.46 2.49 -18.88
C GLU A 27 -1.29 4.01 -18.97
N ALA A 28 -1.41 4.72 -17.84
CA ALA A 28 -1.15 6.15 -17.73
C ALA A 28 0.35 6.52 -17.68
N GLY A 29 1.26 5.55 -17.74
CA GLY A 29 2.71 5.77 -17.61
C GLY A 29 3.13 6.30 -16.23
N GLN A 30 2.30 6.13 -15.21
CA GLN A 30 2.56 6.60 -13.85
C GLN A 30 3.32 5.56 -13.03
N PRO A 31 4.19 6.01 -12.10
CA PRO A 31 4.85 5.11 -11.18
C PRO A 31 3.84 4.41 -10.27
N VAL A 32 3.83 3.07 -10.29
CA VAL A 32 3.05 2.25 -9.35
C VAL A 32 3.81 2.13 -8.01
N PRO A 33 3.22 2.52 -6.88
CA PRO A 33 3.77 2.21 -5.56
C PRO A 33 3.90 0.70 -5.37
N GLN A 34 5.11 0.20 -5.06
CA GLN A 34 5.38 -1.25 -5.04
C GLN A 34 4.47 -2.03 -4.09
N ILE A 35 4.02 -1.41 -2.98
CA ILE A 35 3.07 -2.03 -2.05
C ILE A 35 1.74 -2.43 -2.71
N MET A 36 1.30 -1.74 -3.77
CA MET A 36 0.06 -2.09 -4.47
C MET A 36 0.13 -3.48 -5.12
N HIS A 37 1.31 -3.93 -5.56
CA HIS A 37 1.48 -5.29 -6.08
C HIS A 37 1.22 -6.34 -5.01
N LEU A 38 1.63 -6.10 -3.76
CA LEU A 38 1.34 -7.00 -2.63
C LEU A 38 -0.17 -7.07 -2.33
N PHE A 39 -0.87 -5.94 -2.43
CA PHE A 39 -2.32 -5.85 -2.24
C PHE A 39 -3.11 -6.52 -3.38
N ALA A 40 -2.60 -6.48 -4.60
CA ALA A 40 -3.17 -7.21 -5.74
C ALA A 40 -2.88 -8.73 -5.67
N TYR A 41 -1.83 -9.15 -4.97
CA TYR A 41 -1.39 -10.55 -4.92
C TYR A 41 -2.07 -11.39 -3.81
N LYS A 42 -2.30 -10.82 -2.61
CA LYS A 42 -2.95 -11.52 -1.48
C LYS A 42 -4.18 -10.78 -0.99
N THR A 43 -5.21 -10.76 -1.82
CA THR A 43 -6.44 -9.98 -1.58
C THR A 43 -7.18 -10.42 -0.31
N ASP A 44 -7.20 -11.73 -0.02
CA ASP A 44 -7.78 -12.36 1.18
C ASP A 44 -7.29 -11.75 2.51
N ARG A 45 -6.04 -11.25 2.53
CA ARG A 45 -5.43 -10.65 3.73
C ARG A 45 -5.39 -9.13 3.65
N THR A 46 -5.06 -8.61 2.48
CA THR A 46 -4.75 -7.18 2.28
C THR A 46 -6.01 -6.32 2.25
N GLU A 47 -7.18 -6.88 1.93
CA GLU A 47 -8.44 -6.17 2.09
C GLU A 47 -8.72 -5.79 3.55
N HIS A 48 -8.53 -6.74 4.48
CA HIS A 48 -8.69 -6.48 5.91
C HIS A 48 -7.65 -5.46 6.42
N LEU A 49 -6.40 -5.58 5.95
CA LEU A 49 -5.34 -4.62 6.27
C LEU A 49 -5.66 -3.20 5.76
N ALA A 50 -6.19 -3.08 4.55
CA ALA A 50 -6.59 -1.79 3.96
C ALA A 50 -7.68 -1.13 4.80
N ARG A 51 -8.73 -1.89 5.15
CA ARG A 51 -9.85 -1.40 5.97
C ARG A 51 -9.37 -0.97 7.35
N PHE A 52 -8.54 -1.78 8.00
CA PHE A 52 -7.94 -1.45 9.28
C PHE A 52 -7.11 -0.16 9.21
N THR A 53 -6.21 -0.07 8.23
CA THR A 53 -5.34 1.10 8.04
C THR A 53 -6.16 2.37 7.78
N GLN A 54 -7.20 2.30 6.95
CA GLN A 54 -8.08 3.43 6.70
C GLN A 54 -8.82 3.87 7.97
N GLY A 55 -9.33 2.92 8.75
CA GLY A 55 -9.98 3.20 10.03
C GLY A 55 -9.04 3.88 11.03
N VAL A 56 -7.84 3.33 11.21
CA VAL A 56 -6.84 3.87 12.13
C VAL A 56 -6.34 5.25 11.69
N MET A 57 -6.03 5.43 10.40
CA MET A 57 -5.36 6.64 9.90
C MET A 57 -6.33 7.78 9.57
N ARG A 58 -7.59 7.49 9.22
CA ARG A 58 -8.54 8.51 8.73
C ARG A 58 -9.89 8.51 9.44
N GLY A 59 -10.21 7.46 10.21
CA GLY A 59 -11.45 7.42 11.00
C GLY A 59 -11.48 8.43 12.16
N PRO A 60 -12.63 8.57 12.84
CA PRO A 60 -12.78 9.42 14.02
C PRO A 60 -11.73 9.10 15.10
N SER A 61 -11.08 10.14 15.61
CA SER A 61 -10.02 10.00 16.60
C SER A 61 -9.79 11.34 17.31
N PRO A 62 -9.38 11.35 18.59
CA PRO A 62 -8.88 12.57 19.23
C PRO A 62 -7.56 13.07 18.62
N LEU A 63 -6.87 12.23 17.83
CA LEU A 63 -5.63 12.59 17.15
C LEU A 63 -5.91 13.09 15.72
N PRO A 64 -5.41 14.28 15.34
CA PRO A 64 -5.46 14.75 13.97
C PRO A 64 -4.76 13.77 13.00
N PRO A 65 -5.20 13.66 11.72
CA PRO A 65 -4.56 12.79 10.73
C PRO A 65 -3.03 12.96 10.64
N GLY A 66 -2.52 14.20 10.62
CA GLY A 66 -1.09 14.45 10.55
C GLY A 66 -0.28 13.91 11.74
N ILE A 67 -0.86 13.88 12.95
CA ILE A 67 -0.20 13.27 14.12
C ILE A 67 -0.14 11.76 13.98
N ARG A 68 -1.15 11.14 13.39
CA ARG A 68 -1.15 9.69 13.11
C ARG A 68 -0.09 9.33 12.07
N GLU A 69 0.07 10.14 11.03
CA GLU A 69 1.16 9.99 10.06
C GLU A 69 2.54 10.15 10.71
N LEU A 70 2.69 11.13 11.62
CA LEU A 70 3.95 11.31 12.36
C LEU A 70 4.30 10.08 13.19
N ILE A 71 3.32 9.49 13.89
CA ILE A 71 3.52 8.23 14.63
C ILE A 71 3.94 7.11 13.68
N ALA A 72 3.24 6.94 12.55
CA ALA A 72 3.53 5.90 11.56
C ALA A 72 4.93 6.06 10.94
N ALA A 73 5.33 7.28 10.58
CA ALA A 73 6.66 7.54 10.03
C ALA A 73 7.76 7.30 11.07
N PHE A 74 7.56 7.73 12.31
CA PHE A 74 8.50 7.52 13.40
C PHE A 74 8.72 6.05 13.72
N THR A 75 7.65 5.26 13.82
CA THR A 75 7.74 3.83 14.09
C THR A 75 8.29 3.04 12.90
N SER A 76 7.91 3.41 11.67
CA SER A 76 8.48 2.82 10.45
C SER A 76 9.99 3.02 10.36
N ARG A 77 10.48 4.23 10.69
CA ARG A 77 11.92 4.51 10.77
C ARG A 77 12.62 3.65 11.82
N ARG A 78 12.00 3.42 12.99
CA ARG A 78 12.57 2.56 14.04
C ARG A 78 12.57 1.08 13.69
N ASN A 79 11.70 0.66 12.77
CA ASN A 79 11.60 -0.71 12.28
C ASN A 79 12.40 -0.93 10.99
N ASP A 80 13.26 0.01 10.59
CA ASP A 80 14.02 -0.05 9.34
C ASP A 80 13.12 -0.42 8.14
N CYS A 81 11.95 0.23 8.06
CA CYS A 81 10.98 0.05 7.00
C CYS A 81 11.06 1.24 6.03
N PRO A 82 12.04 1.26 5.10
CA PRO A 82 12.07 2.25 4.03
C PRO A 82 10.92 1.98 3.06
N PHE A 83 10.19 3.04 2.70
CA PHE A 83 9.19 3.03 1.64
C PHE A 83 9.82 3.33 0.28
#